data_AF-A0A1H8GJP5-F1
#
_entry.id   AF-A0A1H8GJP5-F1
#
_cell.length_a   1.000
_cell.length_b   1.000
_cell.length_c   1.000
_cell.angle_alpha   90.00
_cell.angle_beta   90.00
_cell.angle_gamma   90.00
#
_symmetry.space_group_name_H-M   'P 1'
#
loop_
_entity.id
_entity.type
_entity.pdbx_description
1 polymer ?
#
loop_
_entity_poly.entity_id
_entity_poly.type
_entity_poly.pdbx_seq_one_letter_code
_entity_poly.pdbx_strand_id
1 'polypeptide(L)' 'MKRKANIRIINKNTGRENKLLTYKFMKAMDSYDNIALPENFKISIG' A
#
# COMPACT_ATOMS: atom_id res chain seq x y z
N MET A 1 -13.28 -14.13 -13.44
CA MET A 1 -12.90 -13.58 -12.11
C MET A 1 -12.00 -12.37 -12.33
N LYS A 2 -12.38 -11.17 -11.87
CA LYS A 2 -11.49 -10.00 -11.89
C LYS A 2 -10.36 -10.25 -10.86
N ARG A 3 -9.09 -10.27 -11.29
CA ARG A 3 -7.95 -10.35 -10.35
C ARG A 3 -7.92 -9.05 -9.55
N LYS A 4 -8.03 -9.12 -8.22
CA LYS A 4 -7.74 -7.96 -7.36
C LYS A 4 -6.24 -7.66 -7.50
N ALA A 5 -5.89 -6.41 -7.79
CA ALA A 5 -4.51 -5.97 -7.87
C ALA A 5 -3.79 -6.24 -6.55
N ASN A 6 -2.57 -6.80 -6.59
CA ASN A 6 -1.83 -7.09 -5.36
C ASN A 6 -1.01 -5.87 -4.95
N ILE A 7 -1.64 -4.97 -4.19
CA ILE A 7 -1.05 -3.70 -3.74
C ILE A 7 -0.23 -3.94 -2.47
N ARG A 8 1.03 -3.50 -2.47
CA ARG A 8 1.96 -3.58 -1.33
C ARG A 8 2.65 -2.24 -1.11
N ILE A 9 2.81 -1.84 0.15
CA ILE A 9 3.59 -0.66 0.51
C ILE A 9 5.00 -1.08 0.90
N ILE A 10 5.99 -0.65 0.12
CA ILE A 10 7.39 -1.07 0.24
C ILE A 10 8.24 0.08 0.75
N ASN A 11 9.07 -0.18 1.76
CA ASN A 11 10.08 0.76 2.21
C ASN A 11 11.17 0.91 1.13
N LYS A 12 11.44 2.14 0.69
CA LYS A 12 12.40 2.45 -0.38
C LYS A 12 13.84 2.08 0.00
N ASN A 13 14.19 2.14 1.28
CA ASN A 13 15.54 1.90 1.78
C ASN A 13 15.83 0.42 2.02
N THR A 14 14.84 -0.34 2.51
CA THR A 14 15.03 -1.75 2.90
C THR A 14 14.44 -2.74 1.91
N GLY A 15 13.60 -2.30 0.98
CA GLY A 15 12.86 -3.17 0.06
C GLY A 15 11.80 -4.05 0.72
N ARG A 16 11.62 -3.93 2.05
CA ARG A 16 10.67 -4.75 2.81
C ARG A 16 9.28 -4.12 2.77
N GLU A 17 8.28 -4.99 2.77
CA GLU A 17 6.89 -4.58 2.88
C GLU A 17 6.57 -4.10 4.30
N ASN A 18 5.83 -2.99 4.38
CA ASN A 18 5.16 -2.57 5.61
C ASN A 18 3.70 -3.02 5.58
N LYS A 19 3.43 -4.23 6.11
CA LYS A 19 2.10 -4.86 6.12
C LYS A 19 1.02 -3.98 6.76
N LEU A 20 1.37 -3.25 7.82
CA LEU A 20 0.42 -2.36 8.51
C LEU A 20 0.01 -1.20 7.59
N LEU A 21 0.97 -0.60 6.90
CA LEU A 21 0.71 0.50 5.98
C LEU A 21 -0.02 0.02 4.72
N THR A 22 0.32 -1.17 4.21
CA THR A 22 -0.46 -1.86 3.15
C THR A 22 -1.92 -2.03 3.56
N TYR A 23 -2.18 -2.57 4.75
CA TYR A 23 -3.55 -2.77 5.24
C TYR A 23 -4.32 -1.45 5.39
N LYS A 24 -3.71 -0.43 6.00
CA LYS A 24 -4.33 0.90 6.15
C LYS A 24 -4.65 1.53 4.79
N PHE A 25 -3.74 1.41 3.82
CA PHE A 25 -3.94 1.92 2.47
C PHE A 25 -5.10 1.20 1.76
N MET A 26 -5.14 -0.13 1.82
CA MET A 26 -6.24 -0.90 1.24
C MET A 26 -7.60 -0.54 1.87
N LYS A 27 -7.64 -0.37 3.19
CA LYS A 27 -8.86 0.04 3.88
C LYS A 27 -9.31 1.44 3.47
N ALA A 28 -8.37 2.38 3.33
CA ALA A 28 -8.67 3.75 2.88
C ALA A 28 -9.18 3.79 1.43
N MET A 29 -8.65 2.91 0.55
CA MET A 29 -9.18 2.76 -0.81
C MET A 29 -10.63 2.27 -0.84
N ASP A 30 -11.00 1.37 0.07
CA ASP A 30 -12.37 0.84 0.15
C ASP A 30 -13.36 1.89 0.72
N SER A 31 -12.89 2.79 1.59
CA SER A 31 -13.71 3.85 2.20
C SER A 31 -13.67 5.20 1.48
N TYR A 32 -12.89 5.34 0.41
CA TYR A 32 -12.59 6.62 -0.25
C TYR A 32 -11.97 7.67 0.71
N ASP A 33 -11.26 7.22 1.74
CA ASP A 33 -10.56 8.09 2.69
C ASP A 33 -9.21 8.55 2.13
N ASN A 34 -8.81 9.78 2.49
CA ASN A 34 -7.48 10.28 2.18
C ASN A 34 -6.45 9.69 3.15
N ILE A 35 -5.42 9.04 2.63
CA ILE A 35 -4.27 8.55 3.40
C ILE A 35 -2.98 9.15 2.83
N ALA A 36 -2.15 9.71 3.70
CA ALA A 36 -0.81 10.16 3.31
C ALA A 36 0.16 8.98 3.30
N LEU A 37 0.84 8.77 2.17
CA LEU A 37 1.95 7.82 2.08
C LEU A 37 3.24 8.53 2.49
N PRO A 38 3.97 8.07 3.53
CA PRO A 38 5.22 8.70 3.91
C PRO A 38 6.27 8.56 2.81
N GLU A 39 7.13 9.57 2.64
CA GLU A 39 8.08 9.67 1.53
C GLU A 39 9.05 8.49 1.41
N ASN A 40 9.37 7.83 2.52
CA ASN A 40 10.25 6.66 2.56
C ASN A 40 9.59 5.37 2.04
N PHE A 41 8.32 5.43 1.62
CA PHE A 41 7.58 4.29 1.11
C PHE A 41 7.10 4.51 -0.33
N LYS A 42 6.94 3.42 -1.07
CA LYS A 42 6.35 3.41 -2.41
C LYS A 42 5.26 2.35 -2.50
N ILE A 43 4.28 2.58 -3.36
CA ILE A 43 3.27 1.58 -3.72
C ILE A 43 3.87 0.65 -4.78
N SER A 44 3.69 -0.66 -4.60
CA SER A 44 4.04 -1.70 -5.55
C SER A 44 2.78 -2.48 -5.90
N ILE A 45 2.47 -2.60 -7.19
CA ILE A 45 1.28 -3.31 -7.69
C ILE A 45 1.77 -4.48 -8.53
N GLY A 46 1.36 -5.69 -8.18
CA GLY A 46 1.66 -6.93 -8.91
C GLY A 46 0.42 -7.64 -9.45
#